data_AF-A0A7X7A6E8-F1
#
_entry.id   AF-A0A7X7A6E8-F1
#
_cell.length_a   1.000
_cell.length_b   1.000
_cell.length_c   1.000
_cell.angle_alpha   90.00
_cell.angle_beta   90.00
_cell.angle_gamma   90.00
#
_symmetry.space_group_name_H-M   'P 1'
#
loop_
_entity.id
_entity.type
_entity.pdbx_description
1 polymer ?
#
loop_
_entity_poly.entity_id
_entity_poly.type
_entity_poly.pdbx_seq_one_letter_code
_entity_poly.pdbx_strand_id
1 'polypeptide(L)'
;MTKKEPETVLQPVGKDEMNLAEYPFTLLTRRVSENQKTIEVQQQVRTETGEVITQSWVVTGSDRYGLPLAIDEDIYIALMKILKDGGFRDRTIPFTRYQILRILGKDISKREYDRIQQSLDRLVGTTITSKNAFWDNRTRSYVSKAFHIFESYELYREQPGRKSARSPELPMSYVVLSSFLFESVKSGYVKNLDIEFYLSLRTPLAKRLFRFLDKKAYNNRTFEIGVMRLAEKLPVHDAFPSQVKRRLEEPHKELIEKGFLAEVNYARRRDGEEKVIYTFKRPRMNAEETLTPLGDPTVEMLVARGISRSAAEELAARFSEEHIQKHVDAFDQLCAEESPRIRRNPAGYLRRAIEEDYAIPEPRRPKPTARATSAKSADEKPAGTRVRKRPAGESGAAVRDVEEAPLAPRSREGIDPERLETLRERARQMVLERYPVLAQRSTSPAFDVMVDACLDEILAVEGPATLAAE
;
A
#
# COMPACT_ATOMS: atom_id res chain seq x y z
N MET A 1 40.88 -20.93 0.16
CA MET A 1 40.21 -19.76 0.77
C MET A 1 39.23 -19.20 -0.24
N THR A 2 38.01 -19.71 -0.23
CA THR A 2 36.91 -19.27 -1.09
C THR A 2 36.41 -17.92 -0.59
N LYS A 3 36.59 -16.87 -1.39
CA LYS A 3 36.00 -15.54 -1.18
C LYS A 3 34.48 -15.72 -1.14
N LYS A 4 33.87 -15.50 0.03
CA LYS A 4 32.43 -15.30 0.16
C LYS A 4 32.09 -14.01 -0.61
N GLU A 5 31.24 -14.13 -1.62
CA GLU A 5 30.57 -12.97 -2.22
C GLU A 5 29.78 -12.23 -1.13
N PRO A 6 29.70 -10.90 -1.17
CA PRO A 6 28.92 -10.15 -0.20
C PRO A 6 27.44 -10.49 -0.42
N GLU A 7 26.82 -11.13 0.56
CA GLU A 7 25.36 -11.20 0.65
C GLU A 7 24.82 -9.77 0.58
N THR A 8 24.09 -9.47 -0.49
CA THR A 8 23.35 -8.22 -0.64
C THR A 8 22.30 -8.18 0.47
N VAL A 9 22.63 -7.51 1.59
CA VAL A 9 21.71 -7.31 2.69
C VAL A 9 20.57 -6.44 2.17
N LEU A 10 19.46 -7.07 1.79
CA LEU A 10 18.19 -6.39 1.53
C LEU A 10 17.87 -5.60 2.80
N GLN A 11 17.97 -4.28 2.73
CA GLN A 11 17.63 -3.42 3.85
C GLN A 11 16.21 -3.76 4.33
N PRO A 12 15.94 -3.75 5.65
CA PRO A 12 14.60 -4.01 6.19
C PRO A 12 13.68 -2.83 5.87
N VAL A 13 13.31 -2.68 4.61
CA VAL A 13 12.44 -1.60 4.14
C VAL A 13 11.02 -1.92 4.59
N GLY A 14 10.43 -1.07 5.42
CA GLY A 14 9.02 -1.06 5.79
C GLY A 14 8.16 -0.27 4.83
N LYS A 15 6.86 -0.19 5.13
CA LYS A 15 5.92 0.71 4.47
C LYS A 15 5.19 1.52 5.52
N ASP A 16 5.03 2.82 5.28
CA ASP A 16 4.32 3.73 6.17
C ASP A 16 3.18 4.43 5.42
N GLU A 17 2.00 4.50 6.04
CA GLU A 17 0.82 5.11 5.44
C GLU A 17 0.91 6.65 5.53
N MET A 18 0.68 7.32 4.41
CA MET A 18 1.03 8.73 4.25
C MET A 18 0.14 9.71 5.03
N ASN A 19 -1.10 9.33 5.39
CA ASN A 19 -1.94 10.12 6.28
C ASN A 19 -1.47 9.97 7.74
N LEU A 20 -1.14 8.76 8.19
CA LEU A 20 -0.63 8.48 9.54
C LEU A 20 0.80 9.00 9.76
N ALA A 21 1.58 9.16 8.70
CA ALA A 21 2.85 9.88 8.74
C ALA A 21 2.64 11.40 8.88
N GLU A 22 1.62 11.98 8.23
CA GLU A 22 1.29 13.41 8.31
C GLU A 22 0.71 13.80 9.68
N TYR A 23 -0.27 13.02 10.14
CA TYR A 23 -1.05 13.31 11.34
C TYR A 23 -0.78 12.30 12.44
N PRO A 24 -0.66 12.75 13.69
CA PRO A 24 -0.32 11.88 14.81
C PRO A 24 -1.48 10.95 15.15
N PHE A 25 -1.15 9.75 15.61
CA PHE A 25 -2.12 8.87 16.29
C PHE A 25 -1.62 8.38 17.65
N THR A 26 -0.42 8.82 18.07
CA THR A 26 0.22 8.44 19.32
C THR A 26 0.64 9.67 20.11
N LEU A 27 0.70 9.51 21.43
CA LEU A 27 1.37 10.44 22.34
C LEU A 27 2.88 10.23 22.29
N LEU A 28 3.64 11.30 22.52
CA LEU A 28 5.10 11.24 22.64
C LEU A 28 5.60 10.66 23.97
N THR A 29 4.70 10.13 24.80
CA THR A 29 5.00 9.63 26.15
C THR A 29 5.10 8.11 26.15
N ARG A 30 5.73 7.57 27.21
CA ARG A 30 5.83 6.13 27.47
C ARG A 30 4.84 5.63 28.53
N ARG A 31 3.98 6.53 29.04
CA ARG A 31 3.01 6.25 30.11
C ARG A 31 1.69 6.89 29.72
N VAL A 32 0.61 6.18 30.03
CA VAL A 32 -0.76 6.68 29.88
C VAL A 32 -0.94 7.89 30.79
N SER A 33 -1.52 8.96 30.25
CA SER A 33 -1.96 10.11 31.01
C SER A 33 -3.43 9.94 31.34
N GLU A 34 -3.81 10.04 32.62
CA GLU A 34 -5.21 9.94 33.04
C GLU A 34 -6.05 11.15 32.57
N ASN A 35 -5.40 12.29 32.35
CA ASN A 35 -6.07 13.55 32.04
C ASN A 35 -6.16 13.85 30.54
N GLN A 36 -5.44 13.10 29.69
CA GLN A 36 -5.44 13.33 28.24
C GLN A 36 -6.18 12.20 27.51
N LYS A 37 -7.38 12.52 27.03
CA LYS A 37 -8.25 11.57 26.31
C LYS A 37 -8.24 11.77 24.79
N THR A 38 -7.79 12.93 24.31
CA THR A 38 -7.80 13.28 22.88
C THR A 38 -6.45 13.84 22.40
N ILE A 39 -6.13 13.56 21.14
CA ILE A 39 -5.11 14.27 20.36
C ILE A 39 -5.86 15.04 19.28
N GLU A 40 -5.69 16.35 19.22
CA GLU A 40 -6.40 17.20 18.28
C GLU A 40 -5.42 18.05 17.49
N VAL A 41 -5.58 18.00 16.17
CA VAL A 41 -4.84 18.82 15.22
C VAL A 41 -5.86 19.52 14.33
N GLN A 42 -5.79 20.85 14.26
CA GLN A 42 -6.64 21.65 13.40
C GLN A 42 -5.78 22.60 12.59
N GLN A 43 -6.07 22.74 11.31
CA GLN A 43 -5.39 23.72 10.46
C GLN A 43 -6.35 24.28 9.42
N GLN A 44 -6.12 25.54 9.04
CA GLN A 44 -6.79 26.16 7.92
C GLN A 44 -5.92 26.02 6.67
N VAL A 45 -6.50 25.44 5.62
CA VAL A 45 -5.83 25.26 4.33
C VAL A 45 -6.64 25.98 3.27
N ARG A 46 -5.93 26.71 2.40
CA ARG A 46 -6.53 27.28 1.20
C ARG A 46 -6.53 26.25 0.10
N THR A 47 -7.68 25.98 -0.48
CA THR A 47 -7.83 25.12 -1.66
C THR A 47 -7.25 25.79 -2.89
N GLU A 48 -7.10 25.03 -3.97
CA GLU A 48 -6.75 25.55 -5.30
C GLU A 48 -7.77 26.58 -5.81
N THR A 49 -9.04 26.45 -5.39
CA THR A 49 -10.12 27.39 -5.69
C THR A 49 -10.06 28.67 -4.86
N GLY A 50 -9.14 28.77 -3.89
CA GLY A 50 -8.97 29.93 -3.01
C GLY A 50 -9.86 29.92 -1.76
N GLU A 51 -10.72 28.90 -1.60
CA GLU A 51 -11.56 28.73 -0.41
C GLU A 51 -10.73 28.30 0.79
N VAL A 52 -11.05 28.84 1.96
CA VAL A 52 -10.40 28.45 3.22
C VAL A 52 -11.21 27.31 3.83
N ILE A 53 -10.65 26.10 3.83
CA ILE A 53 -11.25 24.94 4.48
C ILE A 53 -10.52 24.66 5.79
N THR A 54 -11.30 24.34 6.83
CA THR A 54 -10.75 23.84 8.09
C THR A 54 -10.57 22.33 7.99
N GLN A 55 -9.33 21.88 8.15
CA GLN A 55 -8.99 20.48 8.31
C GLN A 55 -8.89 20.17 9.79
N SER A 56 -9.48 19.05 10.21
CA SER A 56 -9.42 18.58 11.59
C SER A 56 -9.05 17.10 11.63
N TRP A 57 -8.19 16.75 12.58
CA TRP A 57 -7.79 15.39 12.88
C TRP A 57 -7.87 15.19 14.38
N VAL A 58 -8.74 14.28 14.80
CA VAL A 58 -9.02 14.01 16.20
C VAL A 58 -8.80 12.53 16.46
N VAL A 59 -8.00 12.22 17.47
CA VAL A 59 -7.73 10.84 17.92
C VAL A 59 -8.29 10.70 19.31
N THR A 60 -9.12 9.68 19.51
CA THR A 60 -9.74 9.36 20.79
C THR A 60 -9.33 7.94 21.19
N GLY A 61 -8.85 7.78 22.42
CA GLY A 61 -8.53 6.48 22.98
C GLY A 61 -9.72 5.88 23.74
N SER A 62 -9.69 4.56 23.95
CA SER A 62 -10.66 3.88 24.82
C SER A 62 -10.54 4.36 26.27
N ASP A 63 -11.64 4.37 27.03
CA ASP A 63 -11.63 4.81 28.43
C ASP A 63 -10.74 3.91 29.32
N ARG A 64 -10.71 2.60 29.04
CA ARG A 64 -9.93 1.62 29.81
C ARG A 64 -8.43 1.68 29.52
N TYR A 65 -8.03 1.84 28.25
CA TYR A 65 -6.62 1.72 27.84
C TYR A 65 -5.96 3.05 27.48
N GLY A 66 -6.75 4.11 27.32
CA GLY A 66 -6.29 5.45 26.94
C GLY A 66 -5.85 5.57 25.48
N LEU A 67 -5.17 6.67 25.18
CA LEU A 67 -4.59 6.95 23.87
C LEU A 67 -3.34 6.09 23.60
N PRO A 68 -3.03 5.81 22.32
CA PRO A 68 -1.77 5.16 21.97
C PRO A 68 -0.55 5.96 22.44
N LEU A 69 0.49 5.24 22.81
CA LEU A 69 1.76 5.74 23.32
C LEU A 69 2.86 5.63 22.25
N ALA A 70 4.03 6.19 22.54
CA ALA A 70 5.17 6.15 21.63
C ALA A 70 5.58 4.73 21.19
N ILE A 71 5.44 3.74 22.08
CA ILE A 71 5.78 2.34 21.75
C ILE A 71 4.75 1.70 20.81
N ASP A 72 3.51 2.19 20.81
CA ASP A 72 2.46 1.64 19.94
C ASP A 72 2.73 2.03 18.48
N GLU A 73 3.41 3.15 18.25
CA GLU A 73 3.91 3.52 16.93
C GLU A 73 4.95 2.53 16.41
N ASP A 74 5.88 2.11 17.27
CA ASP A 74 6.87 1.08 16.93
C ASP A 74 6.18 -0.24 16.53
N ILE A 75 5.18 -0.66 17.30
CA ILE A 75 4.38 -1.87 17.02
C ILE A 75 3.62 -1.74 15.70
N TYR A 76 3.00 -0.58 15.43
CA TYR A 76 2.35 -0.30 14.15
C TYR A 76 3.35 -0.45 12.98
N ILE A 77 4.54 0.14 13.07
CA ILE A 77 5.57 0.02 12.02
C ILE A 77 6.00 -1.44 11.81
N ALA A 78 6.16 -2.21 12.89
CA ALA A 78 6.47 -3.63 12.79
C ALA A 78 5.35 -4.43 12.10
N LEU A 79 4.08 -4.17 12.43
CA LEU A 79 2.94 -4.82 11.77
C LEU A 79 2.85 -4.45 10.29
N MET A 80 3.09 -3.18 9.93
CA MET A 80 3.12 -2.74 8.53
C MET A 80 4.28 -3.39 7.75
N LYS A 81 5.41 -3.66 8.40
CA LYS A 81 6.50 -4.46 7.80
C LYS A 81 6.06 -5.88 7.51
N ILE A 82 5.37 -6.54 8.44
CA ILE A 82 4.85 -7.90 8.26
C ILE A 82 3.82 -7.93 7.13
N LEU A 83 2.91 -6.95 7.09
CA LEU A 83 1.93 -6.81 6.00
C LEU A 83 2.63 -6.65 4.64
N LYS A 84 3.69 -5.83 4.57
CA LYS A 84 4.51 -5.65 3.37
C LYS A 84 5.16 -6.97 2.95
N ASP A 85 5.75 -7.70 3.89
CA ASP A 85 6.41 -8.98 3.61
C ASP A 85 5.42 -10.04 3.11
N GLY A 86 4.16 -9.95 3.54
CA GLY A 86 3.05 -10.73 3.00
C GLY A 86 2.50 -10.24 1.65
N GLY A 87 3.08 -9.18 1.06
CA GLY A 87 2.70 -8.67 -0.25
C GLY A 87 1.34 -7.97 -0.31
N PHE A 88 0.81 -7.48 0.81
CA PHE A 88 -0.48 -6.77 0.87
C PHE A 88 -1.69 -7.55 0.33
N ARG A 89 -1.62 -8.90 0.39
CA ARG A 89 -2.65 -9.78 -0.16
C ARG A 89 -3.96 -9.72 0.61
N ASP A 90 -3.88 -9.64 1.94
CA ASP A 90 -5.02 -9.56 2.84
C ASP A 90 -4.79 -8.46 3.90
N ARG A 91 -5.89 -7.94 4.44
CA ARG A 91 -5.91 -7.02 5.59
C ARG A 91 -5.59 -7.72 6.90
N THR A 92 -5.71 -9.04 6.94
CA THR A 92 -5.31 -9.87 8.08
C THR A 92 -3.79 -10.02 8.08
N ILE A 93 -3.15 -9.60 9.16
CA ILE A 93 -1.70 -9.65 9.34
C ILE A 93 -1.39 -10.79 10.32
N PRO A 94 -1.02 -12.00 9.85
CA PRO A 94 -0.57 -13.07 10.73
C PRO A 94 0.83 -12.77 11.27
N PHE A 95 1.04 -12.92 12.58
CA PHE A 95 2.32 -12.67 13.23
C PHE A 95 2.59 -13.61 14.40
N THR A 96 3.86 -13.74 14.77
CA THR A 96 4.24 -14.19 16.12
C THR A 96 4.70 -13.00 16.93
N ARG A 97 4.48 -13.04 18.24
CA ARG A 97 4.98 -11.98 19.12
C ARG A 97 6.51 -11.93 19.10
N TYR A 98 7.14 -13.10 18.95
CA TYR A 98 8.58 -13.20 18.70
C TYR A 98 9.04 -12.41 17.47
N GLN A 99 8.32 -12.53 16.34
CA GLN A 99 8.64 -11.80 15.11
C GLN A 99 8.58 -10.28 15.31
N ILE A 100 7.55 -9.77 16.01
CA ILE A 100 7.47 -8.34 16.35
C ILE A 100 8.69 -7.89 17.15
N LEU A 101 9.06 -8.62 18.21
CA LEU A 101 10.24 -8.28 19.01
C LEU A 101 11.53 -8.30 18.20
N ARG A 102 11.68 -9.26 17.28
CA ARG A 102 12.83 -9.35 16.37
C ARG A 102 12.91 -8.16 15.41
N ILE A 103 11.80 -7.74 14.82
CA ILE A 103 11.75 -6.56 13.95
C ILE A 103 12.14 -5.31 14.74
N LEU A 104 11.65 -5.19 15.98
CA LEU A 104 11.93 -4.05 16.85
C LEU A 104 13.30 -4.08 17.55
N GLY A 105 14.10 -5.13 17.37
CA GLY A 105 15.37 -5.32 18.05
C GLY A 105 15.24 -5.37 19.59
N LYS A 106 14.13 -5.92 20.10
CA LYS A 106 13.83 -6.03 21.53
C LYS A 106 14.20 -7.40 22.09
N ASP A 107 14.56 -7.43 23.37
CA ASP A 107 14.82 -8.66 24.09
C ASP A 107 13.55 -9.50 24.25
N ILE A 108 13.71 -10.82 24.19
CA ILE A 108 12.63 -11.77 24.37
C ILE A 108 12.37 -11.92 25.86
N SER A 109 11.27 -11.34 26.34
CA SER A 109 10.85 -11.47 27.74
C SER A 109 9.34 -11.44 27.87
N LYS A 110 8.81 -12.01 28.96
CA LYS A 110 7.38 -11.93 29.29
C LYS A 110 6.89 -10.48 29.31
N ARG A 111 7.70 -9.57 29.86
CA ARG A 111 7.38 -8.14 29.93
C ARG A 111 7.18 -7.51 28.55
N GLU A 112 8.04 -7.83 27.57
CA GLU A 112 7.88 -7.30 26.22
C GLU A 112 6.69 -7.94 25.49
N TYR A 113 6.38 -9.21 25.76
CA TYR A 113 5.15 -9.84 25.25
C TYR A 113 3.88 -9.19 25.81
N ASP A 114 3.84 -8.90 27.11
CA ASP A 114 2.72 -8.21 27.75
C ASP A 114 2.56 -6.80 27.16
N ARG A 115 3.66 -6.12 26.82
CA ARG A 115 3.64 -4.81 26.15
C ARG A 115 3.02 -4.88 24.76
N ILE A 116 3.33 -5.91 23.97
CA ILE A 116 2.70 -6.09 22.65
C ILE A 116 1.18 -6.17 22.80
N GLN A 117 0.69 -7.00 23.73
CA GLN A 117 -0.75 -7.12 23.96
C GLN A 117 -1.38 -5.78 24.37
N GLN A 118 -0.77 -5.07 25.32
CA GLN A 118 -1.25 -3.75 25.75
C GLN A 118 -1.24 -2.71 24.61
N SER A 119 -0.25 -2.78 23.70
CA SER A 119 -0.21 -1.93 22.50
C SER A 119 -1.34 -2.26 21.54
N LEU A 120 -1.64 -3.54 21.31
CA LEU A 120 -2.77 -3.97 20.49
C LEU A 120 -4.12 -3.52 21.09
N ASP A 121 -4.28 -3.63 22.41
CA ASP A 121 -5.47 -3.13 23.13
C ASP A 121 -5.71 -1.64 22.88
N ARG A 122 -4.66 -0.82 22.95
CA ARG A 122 -4.74 0.62 22.66
C ARG A 122 -5.01 0.90 21.18
N LEU A 123 -4.30 0.22 20.28
CA LEU A 123 -4.39 0.48 18.83
C LEU A 123 -5.75 0.07 18.24
N VAL A 124 -6.34 -1.05 18.69
CA VAL A 124 -7.72 -1.44 18.31
C VAL A 124 -8.74 -0.51 18.96
N GLY A 125 -8.53 -0.14 20.23
CA GLY A 125 -9.42 0.77 20.96
C GLY A 125 -9.31 2.25 20.56
N THR A 126 -8.56 2.59 19.51
CA THR A 126 -8.36 3.98 19.06
C THR A 126 -9.24 4.30 17.86
N THR A 127 -9.96 5.41 17.95
CA THR A 127 -10.73 5.97 16.84
C THR A 127 -10.10 7.27 16.35
N ILE A 128 -9.93 7.38 15.04
CA ILE A 128 -9.45 8.57 14.36
C ILE A 128 -10.62 9.17 13.59
N THR A 129 -10.94 10.43 13.87
CA THR A 129 -11.91 11.22 13.11
C THR A 129 -11.18 12.32 12.35
N SER A 130 -11.24 12.23 11.03
CA SER A 130 -10.69 13.21 10.10
C SER A 130 -11.82 13.98 9.43
N LYS A 131 -11.74 15.32 9.44
CA LYS A 131 -12.63 16.20 8.67
C LYS A 131 -11.80 16.94 7.63
N ASN A 132 -12.06 16.68 6.35
CA ASN A 132 -11.38 17.25 5.19
C ASN A 132 -9.85 17.12 5.21
N ALA A 133 -9.30 16.18 5.99
CA ALA A 133 -7.87 16.08 6.25
C ALA A 133 -7.26 14.76 5.73
N PHE A 134 -8.08 13.72 5.52
CA PHE A 134 -7.63 12.43 5.02
C PHE A 134 -7.53 12.50 3.50
N TRP A 135 -6.36 12.22 2.94
CA TRP A 135 -6.19 12.12 1.50
C TRP A 135 -6.58 10.73 1.01
N ASP A 136 -7.58 10.67 0.14
CA ASP A 136 -7.96 9.45 -0.55
C ASP A 136 -7.28 9.42 -1.93
N ASN A 137 -6.36 8.48 -2.12
CA ASN A 137 -5.57 8.43 -3.35
C ASN A 137 -6.34 7.91 -4.57
N ARG A 138 -7.45 7.18 -4.36
CA ARG A 138 -8.31 6.70 -5.44
C ARG A 138 -9.07 7.86 -6.08
N THR A 139 -9.67 8.72 -5.26
CA THR A 139 -10.43 9.90 -5.72
C THR A 139 -9.56 11.15 -5.87
N ARG A 140 -8.30 11.11 -5.40
CA ARG A 140 -7.36 12.23 -5.36
C ARG A 140 -7.96 13.49 -4.71
N SER A 141 -8.66 13.28 -3.61
CA SER A 141 -9.35 14.34 -2.88
C SER A 141 -9.23 14.17 -1.38
N TYR A 142 -9.38 15.28 -0.66
CA TYR A 142 -9.50 15.24 0.80
C TYR A 142 -10.92 14.86 1.19
N VAL A 143 -11.04 13.91 2.09
CA VAL A 143 -12.32 13.36 2.56
C VAL A 143 -12.42 13.44 4.08
N SER A 144 -13.65 13.42 4.57
CA SER A 144 -13.97 13.28 5.99
C SER A 144 -14.30 11.82 6.28
N LYS A 145 -13.61 11.21 7.25
CA LYS A 145 -13.76 9.79 7.62
C LYS A 145 -13.55 9.61 9.12
N ALA A 146 -14.28 8.69 9.72
CA ALA A 146 -14.00 8.17 11.05
C ALA A 146 -13.63 6.68 10.93
N PHE A 147 -12.50 6.27 11.49
CA PHE A 147 -11.97 4.93 11.30
C PHE A 147 -11.06 4.50 12.47
N HIS A 148 -10.85 3.19 12.58
CA HIS A 148 -9.86 2.58 13.47
C HIS A 148 -8.57 2.28 12.70
N ILE A 149 -7.44 2.13 13.40
CA ILE A 149 -6.21 1.66 12.75
C ILE A 149 -6.34 0.15 12.50
N PHE A 150 -6.66 -0.60 13.54
CA PHE A 150 -6.93 -2.03 13.47
C PHE A 150 -8.36 -2.30 13.97
N GLU A 151 -9.06 -3.22 13.32
CA GLU A 151 -10.43 -3.59 13.68
C GLU A 151 -10.47 -4.59 14.83
N SER A 152 -9.58 -5.58 14.81
CA SER A 152 -9.53 -6.65 15.81
C SER A 152 -8.15 -7.30 15.85
N TYR A 153 -7.87 -8.05 16.92
CA TYR A 153 -6.71 -8.92 17.01
C TYR A 153 -7.07 -10.22 17.73
N GLU A 154 -6.35 -11.29 17.42
CA GLU A 154 -6.40 -12.55 18.17
C GLU A 154 -4.99 -12.99 18.54
N LEU A 155 -4.77 -13.24 19.84
CA LEU A 155 -3.50 -13.73 20.37
C LEU A 155 -3.64 -15.19 20.80
N TYR A 156 -2.93 -16.08 20.11
CA TYR A 156 -2.83 -17.47 20.48
C TYR A 156 -1.60 -17.72 21.37
N ARG A 157 -1.73 -18.66 22.32
CA ARG A 157 -0.62 -19.02 23.21
C ARG A 157 0.45 -19.76 22.43
N GLU A 158 1.58 -19.10 22.19
CA GLU A 158 2.81 -19.75 21.73
C GLU A 158 3.30 -20.67 22.87
N GLN A 159 3.13 -22.00 22.75
CA GLN A 159 3.62 -22.95 23.77
C GLN A 159 5.15 -22.99 23.74
N PRO A 160 5.86 -22.67 24.84
CA PRO A 160 7.30 -22.81 24.90
C PRO A 160 7.66 -24.28 25.22
N GLY A 161 8.26 -25.00 24.27
CA GLY A 161 8.77 -26.37 24.48
C GLY A 161 8.57 -27.31 23.29
N ARG A 162 9.29 -28.45 23.30
CA ARG A 162 9.22 -29.50 22.26
C ARG A 162 7.77 -29.81 21.93
N LYS A 163 7.37 -29.59 20.67
CA LYS A 163 6.11 -30.08 20.12
C LYS A 163 6.00 -31.57 20.46
N SER A 164 5.15 -31.93 21.41
CA SER A 164 4.68 -33.30 21.50
C SER A 164 3.91 -33.57 20.21
N ALA A 165 4.18 -34.69 19.54
CA ALA A 165 3.49 -35.08 18.30
C ALA A 165 1.95 -35.18 18.45
N ARG A 166 1.42 -35.02 19.67
CA ARG A 166 -0.01 -35.07 20.02
C ARG A 166 -0.61 -33.72 20.43
N SER A 167 0.14 -32.63 20.46
CA SER A 167 -0.43 -31.30 20.74
C SER A 167 -1.09 -30.75 19.46
N PRO A 168 -2.37 -30.34 19.48
CA PRO A 168 -2.99 -29.68 18.33
C PRO A 168 -2.21 -28.42 17.98
N GLU A 169 -1.97 -28.21 16.69
CA GLU A 169 -1.27 -27.02 16.21
C GLU A 169 -2.16 -25.79 16.42
N LEU A 170 -1.80 -24.96 17.38
CA LEU A 170 -2.51 -23.70 17.59
C LEU A 170 -2.33 -22.79 16.36
N PRO A 171 -3.39 -22.09 15.92
CA PRO A 171 -3.28 -21.12 14.84
C PRO A 171 -2.37 -19.94 15.23
N MET A 172 -1.88 -19.24 14.21
CA MET A 172 -1.05 -18.05 14.39
C MET A 172 -1.86 -16.89 14.96
N SER A 173 -1.22 -16.05 15.77
CA SER A 173 -1.82 -14.77 16.16
C SER A 173 -1.98 -13.87 14.95
N TYR A 174 -2.99 -13.01 14.96
CA TYR A 174 -3.22 -12.08 13.86
C TYR A 174 -3.85 -10.78 14.33
N VAL A 175 -3.75 -9.75 13.48
CA VAL A 175 -4.44 -8.47 13.63
C VAL A 175 -5.08 -8.09 12.30
N VAL A 176 -6.27 -7.52 12.33
CA VAL A 176 -7.01 -7.09 11.13
C VAL A 176 -6.80 -5.60 10.95
N LEU A 177 -6.11 -5.19 9.89
CA LEU A 177 -6.01 -3.79 9.48
C LEU A 177 -7.39 -3.29 9.06
N SER A 178 -7.74 -2.05 9.41
CA SER A 178 -9.02 -1.51 8.97
C SER A 178 -9.15 -1.50 7.45
N SER A 179 -10.37 -1.77 6.97
CA SER A 179 -10.69 -1.71 5.55
C SER A 179 -10.23 -0.41 4.89
N PHE A 180 -10.46 0.73 5.55
CA PHE A 180 -10.03 2.06 5.08
C PHE A 180 -8.51 2.19 4.91
N LEU A 181 -7.73 1.74 5.89
CA LEU A 181 -6.27 1.81 5.77
C LEU A 181 -5.74 0.80 4.76
N PHE A 182 -6.35 -0.39 4.69
CA PHE A 182 -5.99 -1.38 3.69
C PHE A 182 -6.25 -0.89 2.27
N GLU A 183 -7.37 -0.21 2.01
CA GLU A 183 -7.64 0.48 0.75
C GLU A 183 -6.61 1.57 0.46
N SER A 184 -6.26 2.39 1.46
CA SER A 184 -5.21 3.43 1.32
C SER A 184 -3.87 2.79 0.89
N VAL A 185 -3.50 1.69 1.54
CA VAL A 185 -2.29 0.93 1.24
C VAL A 185 -2.33 0.33 -0.17
N LYS A 186 -3.42 -0.34 -0.57
CA LYS A 186 -3.59 -0.89 -1.93
C LYS A 186 -3.55 0.19 -3.00
N SER A 187 -4.13 1.36 -2.72
CA SER A 187 -4.11 2.51 -3.63
C SER A 187 -2.71 3.12 -3.79
N GLY A 188 -1.69 2.59 -3.10
CA GLY A 188 -0.31 3.06 -3.18
C GLY A 188 -0.04 4.32 -2.36
N TYR A 189 -0.93 4.71 -1.43
CA TYR A 189 -0.71 5.87 -0.56
C TYR A 189 0.20 5.54 0.65
N VAL A 190 1.27 4.81 0.36
CA VAL A 190 2.29 4.34 1.28
C VAL A 190 3.68 4.67 0.77
N LYS A 191 4.61 4.94 1.69
CA LYS A 191 6.03 5.17 1.36
C LYS A 191 6.90 4.09 1.96
N ASN A 192 8.02 3.81 1.30
CA ASN A 192 9.08 3.01 1.89
C ASN A 192 9.62 3.72 3.14
N LEU A 193 9.72 2.98 4.24
CA LEU A 193 10.31 3.47 5.49
C LEU A 193 11.58 2.68 5.77
N ASP A 194 12.69 3.37 5.99
CA ASP A 194 13.89 2.74 6.54
C ASP A 194 13.65 2.46 8.04
N ILE A 195 13.29 1.20 8.33
CA ILE A 195 12.98 0.77 9.71
C ILE A 195 14.25 0.80 10.56
N GLU A 196 15.40 0.47 10.00
CA GLU A 196 16.66 0.47 10.75
C GLU A 196 17.02 1.89 11.18
N PHE A 197 16.93 2.85 10.26
CA PHE A 197 17.08 4.27 10.59
C PHE A 197 16.06 4.70 11.63
N TYR A 198 14.77 4.41 11.43
CA TYR A 198 13.69 4.75 12.36
C TYR A 198 13.94 4.22 13.77
N LEU A 199 14.27 2.94 13.91
CA LEU A 199 14.51 2.29 15.20
C LEU A 199 15.79 2.76 15.86
N SER A 200 16.77 3.25 15.08
CA SER A 200 17.98 3.84 15.64
C SER A 200 17.67 5.10 16.47
N LEU A 201 16.58 5.83 16.15
CA LEU A 201 16.21 7.11 16.77
C LEU A 201 15.86 6.94 18.26
N ARG A 202 16.48 7.75 19.12
CA ARG A 202 16.44 7.58 20.58
C ARG A 202 15.12 8.05 21.19
N THR A 203 14.59 9.18 20.69
CA THR A 203 13.44 9.84 21.30
C THR A 203 12.16 9.61 20.47
N PRO A 204 10.98 9.48 21.11
CA PRO A 204 9.70 9.44 20.40
C PRO A 204 9.47 10.65 19.50
N LEU A 205 9.92 11.84 19.94
CA LEU A 205 9.81 13.06 19.18
C LEU A 205 10.66 13.03 17.90
N ALA A 206 11.89 12.51 17.97
CA ALA A 206 12.74 12.32 16.78
C ALA A 206 12.11 11.32 15.79
N LYS A 207 11.55 10.21 16.28
CA LYS A 207 10.83 9.22 15.46
C LYS A 207 9.63 9.85 14.74
N ARG A 208 8.78 10.57 15.48
CA ARG A 208 7.61 11.26 14.93
C ARG A 208 8.01 12.32 13.92
N LEU A 209 9.04 13.11 14.23
CA LEU A 209 9.58 14.13 13.33
C LEU A 209 10.13 13.51 12.05
N PHE A 210 10.87 12.41 12.15
CA PHE A 210 11.37 11.68 10.99
C PHE A 210 10.22 11.20 10.10
N ARG A 211 9.20 10.53 10.64
CA ARG A 211 8.04 10.08 9.83
C ARG A 211 7.37 11.23 9.09
N PHE A 212 7.13 12.35 9.79
CA PHE A 212 6.53 13.54 9.18
C PHE A 212 7.41 14.13 8.08
N LEU A 213 8.70 14.31 8.35
CA LEU A 213 9.64 14.92 7.41
C LEU A 213 9.99 14.00 6.23
N ASP A 214 10.04 12.70 6.45
CA ASP A 214 10.34 11.70 5.43
C ASP A 214 9.29 11.76 4.31
N LYS A 215 8.01 11.91 4.66
CA LYS A 215 6.95 12.21 3.68
C LYS A 215 7.26 13.47 2.85
N LYS A 216 7.77 14.54 3.46
CA LYS A 216 8.07 15.81 2.76
C LYS A 216 9.34 15.74 1.92
N ALA A 217 10.28 14.87 2.27
CA ALA A 217 11.58 14.72 1.61
C ALA A 217 11.48 14.08 0.20
N TYR A 218 10.42 13.32 -0.09
CA TYR A 218 10.30 12.53 -1.33
C TYR A 218 10.51 13.36 -2.61
N ASN A 219 9.91 14.56 -2.69
CA ASN A 219 10.02 15.44 -3.86
C ASN A 219 10.81 16.73 -3.60
N ASN A 220 11.29 16.94 -2.37
CA ASN A 220 11.82 18.24 -1.96
C ASN A 220 13.23 18.13 -1.41
N ARG A 221 14.12 19.01 -1.86
CA ARG A 221 15.44 19.20 -1.23
C ARG A 221 15.34 19.99 0.07
N THR A 222 14.36 20.88 0.13
CA THR A 222 14.12 21.80 1.24
C THR A 222 12.65 21.83 1.58
N PHE A 223 12.30 21.85 2.86
CA PHE A 223 10.92 21.96 3.31
C PHE A 223 10.79 23.05 4.38
N GLU A 224 9.78 23.90 4.23
CA GLU A 224 9.50 25.02 5.14
C GLU A 224 8.15 24.82 5.81
N ILE A 225 8.09 25.07 7.13
CA ILE A 225 6.84 25.07 7.90
C ILE A 225 6.93 26.07 9.06
N GLY A 226 5.82 26.71 9.41
CA GLY A 226 5.71 27.53 10.62
C GLY A 226 5.97 26.70 11.88
N VAL A 227 6.70 27.25 12.85
CA VAL A 227 7.13 26.50 14.06
C VAL A 227 5.92 25.98 14.84
N MET A 228 4.86 26.78 14.97
CA MET A 228 3.64 26.36 15.68
C MET A 228 2.86 25.31 14.89
N ARG A 229 2.76 25.45 13.56
CA ARG A 229 2.14 24.43 12.71
C ARG A 229 2.88 23.09 12.79
N LEU A 230 4.21 23.12 12.88
CA LEU A 230 4.99 21.91 13.11
C LEU A 230 4.68 21.29 14.47
N ALA A 231 4.56 22.10 15.52
CA ALA A 231 4.22 21.63 16.86
C ALA A 231 2.91 20.82 16.87
N GLU A 232 1.90 21.29 16.14
CA GLU A 232 0.63 20.57 15.96
C GLU A 232 0.80 19.20 15.27
N LYS A 233 1.70 19.07 14.28
CA LYS A 233 1.98 17.79 13.59
C LYS A 233 2.78 16.80 14.46
N LEU A 234 3.45 17.30 15.49
CA LEU A 234 4.31 16.55 16.41
C LEU A 234 3.71 16.38 17.81
N PRO A 235 2.38 16.50 17.94
CA PRO A 235 1.63 16.78 19.18
C PRO A 235 2.44 17.45 20.31
N VAL A 236 3.08 18.57 20.01
CA VAL A 236 3.80 19.41 20.98
C VAL A 236 2.90 20.58 21.38
N HIS A 237 2.51 20.64 22.65
CA HIS A 237 1.54 21.62 23.16
C HIS A 237 2.19 22.82 23.88
N ASP A 238 3.42 23.19 23.54
CA ASP A 238 4.04 24.38 24.13
C ASP A 238 3.42 25.66 23.53
N ALA A 239 3.21 26.68 24.38
CA ALA A 239 2.51 27.91 23.98
C ALA A 239 3.37 28.85 23.10
N PHE A 240 4.70 28.76 23.19
CA PHE A 240 5.61 29.72 22.57
C PHE A 240 6.58 29.03 21.59
N PRO A 241 6.85 29.64 20.42
CA PRO A 241 7.80 29.09 19.44
C PRO A 241 9.18 28.79 20.02
N SER A 242 9.69 29.61 20.94
CA SER A 242 10.98 29.38 21.60
C SER A 242 11.04 28.06 22.38
N GLN A 243 9.95 27.67 23.03
CA GLN A 243 9.86 26.41 23.77
C GLN A 243 9.81 25.21 22.82
N VAL A 244 9.03 25.31 21.74
CA VAL A 244 8.98 24.30 20.67
C VAL A 244 10.37 24.10 20.06
N LYS A 245 11.07 25.19 19.72
CA LYS A 245 12.45 25.13 19.20
C LYS A 245 13.38 24.39 20.15
N ARG A 246 13.36 24.73 21.45
CA ARG A 246 14.17 24.08 22.48
C ARG A 246 13.90 22.56 22.56
N ARG A 247 12.64 22.13 22.44
CA ARG A 247 12.31 20.68 22.42
C ARG A 247 12.78 19.98 21.15
N LEU A 248 12.83 20.69 20.03
CA LEU A 248 13.26 20.14 18.74
C LEU A 248 14.78 20.14 18.56
N GLU A 249 15.54 20.85 19.39
CA GLU A 249 17.01 20.90 19.29
C GLU A 249 17.66 19.51 19.31
N GLU A 250 17.30 18.66 20.25
CA GLU A 250 17.86 17.30 20.34
C GLU A 250 17.42 16.41 19.16
N PRO A 251 16.12 16.32 18.80
CA PRO A 251 15.69 15.65 17.56
C PRO A 251 16.39 16.15 16.29
N HIS A 252 16.59 17.46 16.15
CA HIS A 252 17.27 18.04 14.98
C HIS A 252 18.73 17.64 14.92
N LYS A 253 19.46 17.75 16.04
CA LYS A 253 20.85 17.29 16.15
C LYS A 253 20.96 15.81 15.79
N GLU A 254 20.10 14.97 16.37
CA GLU A 254 20.11 13.53 16.10
C GLU A 254 19.89 13.21 14.61
N LEU A 255 18.93 13.87 13.95
CA LEU A 255 18.64 13.65 12.52
C LEU A 255 19.73 14.19 11.59
N ILE A 256 20.46 15.23 11.99
CA ILE A 256 21.63 15.74 11.26
C ILE A 256 22.81 14.76 11.42
N GLU A 257 23.11 14.36 12.66
CA GLU A 257 24.21 13.45 12.99
C GLU A 257 24.08 12.11 12.25
N LYS A 258 22.86 11.57 12.18
CA LYS A 258 22.57 10.32 11.47
C LYS A 258 22.42 10.50 9.95
N GLY A 259 22.52 11.72 9.45
CA GLY A 259 22.58 12.00 8.02
C GLY A 259 21.25 11.95 7.28
N PHE A 260 20.12 12.13 7.96
CA PHE A 260 18.82 12.37 7.30
C PHE A 260 18.66 13.84 6.91
N LEU A 261 19.03 14.75 7.82
CA LEU A 261 19.08 16.19 7.56
C LEU A 261 20.51 16.65 7.26
N ALA A 262 20.65 17.60 6.35
CA ALA A 262 21.90 18.30 6.11
C ALA A 262 22.03 19.50 7.04
N GLU A 263 20.95 20.26 7.21
CA GLU A 263 20.88 21.46 8.04
C GLU A 263 19.43 21.76 8.44
N VAL A 264 19.29 22.52 9.53
CA VAL A 264 18.02 23.08 10.00
C VAL A 264 18.23 24.55 10.33
N ASN A 265 17.45 25.42 9.69
CA ASN A 265 17.55 26.86 9.85
C ASN A 265 16.20 27.44 10.31
N TYR A 266 16.25 28.48 11.16
CA TYR A 266 15.07 29.22 11.56
C TYR A 266 15.07 30.60 10.93
N ALA A 267 13.92 31.04 10.45
CA ALA A 267 13.75 32.36 9.88
C ALA A 267 12.43 32.98 10.37
N ARG A 268 12.37 34.32 10.34
CA ARG A 268 11.16 35.06 10.68
C ARG A 268 10.55 35.65 9.41
N ARG A 269 9.25 35.46 9.21
CA ARG A 269 8.49 36.07 8.12
C ARG A 269 8.19 37.54 8.42
N ARG A 270 7.77 38.28 7.38
CA ARG A 270 7.39 39.71 7.49
C ARG A 270 6.17 39.93 8.38
N ASP A 271 5.30 38.92 8.50
CA ASP A 271 4.14 38.88 9.39
C ASP A 271 4.50 38.59 10.86
N GLY A 272 5.78 38.35 11.16
CA GLY A 272 6.27 38.04 12.50
C GLY A 272 6.26 36.55 12.84
N GLU A 273 5.68 35.68 12.00
CA GLU A 273 5.64 34.23 12.20
C GLU A 273 7.05 33.62 12.08
N GLU A 274 7.43 32.78 13.03
CA GLU A 274 8.68 32.02 12.95
C GLU A 274 8.47 30.73 12.17
N LYS A 275 9.40 30.46 11.25
CA LYS A 275 9.43 29.25 10.43
C LYS A 275 10.72 28.47 10.63
N VAL A 276 10.62 27.16 10.44
CA VAL A 276 11.75 26.25 10.34
C VAL A 276 11.89 25.77 8.90
N ILE A 277 13.14 25.74 8.43
CA ILE A 277 13.54 25.34 7.10
C ILE A 277 14.46 24.13 7.26
N TYR A 278 14.02 22.99 6.74
CA TYR A 278 14.75 21.74 6.71
C TYR A 278 15.42 21.58 5.36
N THR A 279 16.71 21.26 5.34
CA THR A 279 17.40 20.79 4.12
C THR A 279 17.74 19.33 4.30
N PHE A 280 17.25 18.49 3.38
CA PHE A 280 17.46 17.05 3.43
C PHE A 280 18.83 16.67 2.88
N LYS A 281 19.53 15.78 3.57
CA LYS A 281 20.76 15.18 3.04
C LYS A 281 20.31 14.09 2.09
N ARG A 282 20.64 14.18 0.79
CA ARG A 282 20.30 13.11 -0.16
C ARG A 282 21.06 11.83 0.21
N PRO A 283 20.40 10.73 0.58
CA PRO A 283 21.00 9.41 0.41
C PRO A 283 20.93 9.05 -1.09
N ARG A 284 21.78 8.13 -1.57
CA ARG A 284 21.72 7.61 -2.95
C ARG A 284 20.31 7.06 -3.21
N MET A 285 19.50 7.76 -4.00
CA MET A 285 18.31 7.17 -4.61
C MET A 285 18.79 6.05 -5.55
N ASN A 286 18.43 4.81 -5.27
CA ASN A 286 18.28 3.84 -6.35
C ASN A 286 17.16 4.39 -7.22
N ALA A 287 17.50 4.73 -8.46
CA ALA A 287 16.66 5.44 -9.41
C ALA A 287 15.49 4.60 -9.98
N GLU A 288 14.95 3.67 -9.18
CA GLU A 288 13.72 2.90 -9.46
C GLU A 288 12.71 3.05 -8.30
N GLU A 289 12.71 4.21 -7.63
CA GLU A 289 11.63 4.61 -6.72
C GLU A 289 10.44 5.16 -7.52
N THR A 290 9.81 4.28 -8.28
CA THR A 290 8.40 4.48 -8.62
C THR A 290 7.62 4.29 -7.32
N LEU A 291 6.61 5.16 -7.10
CA LEU A 291 5.40 4.73 -6.41
C LEU A 291 4.99 3.42 -7.08
N THR A 292 5.41 2.26 -6.55
CA THR A 292 4.99 0.97 -7.06
C THR A 292 3.47 0.98 -6.91
N PRO A 293 2.70 1.10 -8.01
CA PRO A 293 1.28 0.97 -7.90
C PRO A 293 1.08 -0.49 -7.47
N LEU A 294 0.46 -0.69 -6.32
CA LEU A 294 0.14 -1.99 -5.77
C LEU A 294 -1.07 -2.59 -6.51
N GLY A 295 -0.93 -2.68 -7.83
CA GLY A 295 -1.83 -3.38 -8.73
C GLY A 295 -1.32 -4.78 -9.04
N ASP A 296 -2.22 -5.61 -9.55
CA ASP A 296 -1.88 -6.90 -10.17
C ASP A 296 -0.69 -6.71 -11.15
N PRO A 297 0.39 -7.51 -11.04
CA PRO A 297 1.54 -7.42 -11.94
C PRO A 297 1.15 -7.39 -13.42
N THR A 298 0.09 -8.10 -13.79
CA THR A 298 -0.47 -8.18 -15.14
C THR A 298 -1.10 -6.85 -15.56
N VAL A 299 -1.84 -6.21 -14.66
CA VAL A 299 -2.46 -4.89 -14.89
C VAL A 299 -1.37 -3.83 -15.05
N GLU A 300 -0.34 -3.85 -14.19
CA GLU A 300 0.77 -2.90 -14.30
C GLU A 300 1.59 -3.12 -15.57
N MET A 301 1.80 -4.38 -15.97
CA MET A 301 2.48 -4.75 -17.22
C MET A 301 1.76 -4.19 -18.46
N LEU A 302 0.42 -4.23 -18.48
CA LEU A 302 -0.40 -3.68 -19.55
C LEU A 302 -0.44 -2.15 -19.52
N VAL A 303 -0.53 -1.54 -18.33
CA VAL A 303 -0.50 -0.09 -18.16
C VAL A 303 0.82 0.52 -18.60
N ALA A 304 1.95 -0.13 -18.28
CA ALA A 304 3.28 0.29 -18.73
C ALA A 304 3.42 0.34 -20.26
N ARG A 305 2.60 -0.44 -20.99
CA ARG A 305 2.55 -0.50 -22.46
C ARG A 305 1.47 0.39 -23.07
N GLY A 306 0.88 1.27 -22.27
CA GLY A 306 -0.04 2.32 -22.70
C GLY A 306 -1.51 1.95 -22.69
N ILE A 307 -1.89 0.79 -22.12
CA ILE A 307 -3.30 0.43 -21.90
C ILE A 307 -3.84 1.21 -20.70
N SER A 308 -5.06 1.73 -20.78
CA SER A 308 -5.68 2.41 -19.62
C SER A 308 -5.91 1.42 -18.48
N ARG A 309 -5.77 1.88 -17.23
CA ARG A 309 -5.91 1.01 -16.05
C ARG A 309 -7.22 0.21 -16.01
N SER A 310 -8.35 0.86 -16.29
CA SER A 310 -9.65 0.19 -16.35
C SER A 310 -9.72 -0.90 -17.43
N ALA A 311 -9.09 -0.70 -18.59
CA ALA A 311 -9.03 -1.73 -19.63
C ALA A 311 -8.04 -2.85 -19.28
N ALA A 312 -6.93 -2.53 -18.61
CA ALA A 312 -5.96 -3.52 -18.14
C ALA A 312 -6.57 -4.42 -17.05
N GLU A 313 -7.35 -3.85 -16.13
CA GLU A 313 -8.14 -4.58 -15.12
C GLU A 313 -9.21 -5.48 -15.79
N GLU A 314 -9.90 -4.99 -16.83
CA GLU A 314 -10.85 -5.78 -17.61
C GLU A 314 -10.18 -6.97 -18.32
N LEU A 315 -9.00 -6.76 -18.92
CA LEU A 315 -8.25 -7.82 -19.59
C LEU A 315 -7.72 -8.86 -18.60
N ALA A 316 -7.15 -8.42 -17.47
CA ALA A 316 -6.65 -9.32 -16.42
C ALA A 316 -7.77 -10.12 -15.75
N ALA A 317 -9.00 -9.60 -15.69
CA ALA A 317 -10.15 -10.33 -15.20
C ALA A 317 -10.70 -11.36 -16.21
N ARG A 318 -10.51 -11.12 -17.52
CA ARG A 318 -11.11 -11.92 -18.60
C ARG A 318 -10.18 -12.98 -19.20
N PHE A 319 -8.87 -12.78 -19.13
CA PHE A 319 -7.88 -13.64 -19.76
C PHE A 319 -6.82 -14.11 -18.75
N SER A 320 -6.25 -15.30 -18.95
CA SER A 320 -5.20 -15.83 -18.08
C SER A 320 -3.90 -15.03 -18.22
N GLU A 321 -3.09 -15.04 -17.15
CA GLU A 321 -1.76 -14.39 -17.13
C GLU A 321 -0.87 -14.91 -18.27
N GLU A 322 -0.89 -16.21 -18.54
CA GLU A 322 -0.12 -16.84 -19.63
C GLU A 322 -0.55 -16.33 -21.03
N HIS A 323 -1.85 -16.16 -21.26
CA HIS A 323 -2.37 -15.61 -22.52
C HIS A 323 -1.96 -14.15 -22.71
N ILE A 324 -2.05 -13.35 -21.63
CA ILE A 324 -1.66 -11.95 -21.66
C ILE A 324 -0.15 -11.82 -21.89
N GLN A 325 0.67 -12.61 -21.18
CA GLN A 325 2.13 -12.60 -21.30
C GLN A 325 2.57 -12.97 -22.72
N LYS A 326 1.97 -14.00 -23.31
CA LYS A 326 2.21 -14.45 -24.69
C LYS A 326 2.07 -13.30 -25.71
N HIS A 327 1.03 -12.48 -25.58
CA HIS A 327 0.78 -11.35 -26.48
C HIS A 327 1.63 -10.12 -26.16
N VAL A 328 1.98 -9.94 -24.89
CA VAL A 328 2.92 -8.91 -24.45
C VAL A 328 4.32 -9.16 -25.03
N ASP A 329 4.81 -10.40 -24.97
CA ASP A 329 6.14 -10.76 -25.50
C ASP A 329 6.20 -10.54 -27.02
N ALA A 330 5.15 -10.91 -27.75
CA ALA A 330 5.04 -10.67 -29.18
C ALA A 330 4.98 -9.17 -29.51
N PHE A 331 4.29 -8.37 -28.69
CA PHE A 331 4.21 -6.93 -28.83
C PHE A 331 5.57 -6.25 -28.59
N ASP A 332 6.31 -6.67 -27.56
CA ASP A 332 7.63 -6.11 -27.24
C ASP A 332 8.65 -6.39 -28.36
N GLN A 333 8.57 -7.58 -28.97
CA GLN A 333 9.36 -7.91 -30.17
C GLN A 333 9.00 -7.00 -31.35
N LEU A 334 7.71 -6.77 -31.60
CA LEU A 334 7.26 -5.86 -32.66
C LEU A 334 7.68 -4.40 -32.40
N CYS A 335 7.73 -3.97 -31.14
CA CYS A 335 8.26 -2.69 -30.69
C CYS A 335 9.77 -2.56 -30.96
N ALA A 336 10.53 -3.60 -30.63
CA ALA A 336 11.98 -3.64 -30.87
C ALA A 336 12.33 -3.63 -32.38
N GLU A 337 11.47 -4.19 -33.23
CA GLU A 337 11.65 -4.23 -34.69
C GLU A 337 11.10 -3.00 -35.43
N GLU A 338 10.60 -1.98 -34.71
CA GLU A 338 9.92 -0.79 -35.27
C GLU A 338 8.85 -1.15 -36.32
N SER A 339 8.09 -2.23 -36.07
CA SER A 339 7.19 -2.80 -37.07
C SER A 339 6.11 -1.80 -37.53
N PRO A 340 5.85 -1.68 -38.85
CA PRO A 340 4.80 -0.79 -39.37
C PRO A 340 3.39 -1.08 -38.82
N ARG A 341 3.17 -2.30 -38.30
CA ARG A 341 1.87 -2.76 -37.78
C ARG A 341 1.45 -2.07 -36.49
N ILE A 342 2.41 -1.64 -35.66
CA ILE A 342 2.15 -1.02 -34.35
C ILE A 342 2.40 0.50 -34.34
N ARG A 343 3.05 1.05 -35.37
CA ARG A 343 3.50 2.45 -35.45
C ARG A 343 2.39 3.49 -35.26
N ARG A 344 1.13 3.16 -35.58
CA ARG A 344 0.00 4.10 -35.54
C ARG A 344 -0.73 4.13 -34.18
N ASN A 345 -0.89 2.98 -33.54
CA ASN A 345 -1.53 2.86 -32.22
C ASN A 345 -1.05 1.57 -31.50
N PRO A 346 0.08 1.62 -30.79
CA PRO A 346 0.66 0.45 -30.12
C PRO A 346 -0.27 -0.14 -29.05
N ALA A 347 -0.82 0.71 -28.18
CA ALA A 347 -1.69 0.26 -27.09
C ALA A 347 -3.02 -0.35 -27.58
N GLY A 348 -3.61 0.23 -28.63
CA GLY A 348 -4.80 -0.32 -29.27
C GLY A 348 -4.54 -1.65 -29.99
N TYR A 349 -3.33 -1.84 -30.54
CA TYR A 349 -2.93 -3.12 -31.13
C TYR A 349 -2.76 -4.20 -30.05
N LEU A 350 -2.05 -3.90 -28.96
CA LEU A 350 -1.84 -4.86 -27.86
C LEU A 350 -3.18 -5.31 -27.26
N ARG A 351 -4.09 -4.35 -27.01
CA ARG A 351 -5.45 -4.67 -26.54
C ARG A 351 -6.18 -5.64 -27.48
N ARG A 352 -6.22 -5.34 -28.78
CA ARG A 352 -6.90 -6.21 -29.76
C ARG A 352 -6.20 -7.54 -29.97
N ALA A 353 -4.88 -7.59 -29.86
CA ALA A 353 -4.13 -8.84 -29.95
C ALA A 353 -4.50 -9.80 -28.82
N ILE A 354 -4.71 -9.28 -27.60
CA ILE A 354 -5.17 -10.06 -26.44
C ILE A 354 -6.64 -10.47 -26.61
N GLU A 355 -7.52 -9.54 -27.02
CA GLU A 355 -8.96 -9.78 -27.16
C GLU A 355 -9.32 -10.73 -28.33
N GLU A 356 -8.60 -10.65 -29.45
CA GLU A 356 -8.89 -11.38 -30.70
C GLU A 356 -7.87 -12.51 -30.98
N ASP A 357 -6.99 -12.83 -30.02
CA ASP A 357 -5.91 -13.84 -30.10
C ASP A 357 -5.12 -13.80 -31.41
N TYR A 358 -4.43 -12.68 -31.68
CA TYR A 358 -3.68 -12.51 -32.92
C TYR A 358 -2.55 -13.55 -33.08
N ALA A 359 -2.34 -14.01 -34.31
CA ALA A 359 -1.24 -14.91 -34.61
C ALA A 359 0.13 -14.26 -34.30
N ILE A 360 0.92 -14.92 -33.46
CA ILE A 360 2.26 -14.46 -33.08
C ILE A 360 3.16 -14.46 -34.32
N PRO A 361 3.85 -13.35 -34.63
CA PRO A 361 4.83 -13.33 -35.71
C PRO A 361 5.99 -14.30 -35.41
N GLU A 362 6.29 -15.22 -36.33
CA GLU A 362 7.50 -16.03 -36.20
C GLU A 362 8.76 -15.14 -36.26
N PRO A 363 9.80 -15.42 -35.46
CA PRO A 363 11.04 -14.66 -35.48
C PRO A 363 11.64 -14.68 -36.89
N ARG A 364 11.83 -13.50 -37.47
CA ARG A 364 12.46 -13.37 -38.80
C ARG A 364 13.89 -13.89 -38.72
N ARG A 365 14.16 -15.05 -39.32
CA ARG A 365 15.55 -15.44 -39.63
C ARG A 365 16.19 -14.33 -40.46
N PRO A 366 17.39 -13.84 -40.11
CA PRO A 366 18.04 -12.77 -40.85
C PRO A 366 18.32 -13.25 -42.28
N LYS A 367 17.71 -12.58 -43.27
CA LYS A 367 18.05 -12.80 -44.68
C LYS A 367 19.42 -12.18 -44.96
N PRO A 368 20.35 -12.89 -45.63
CA PRO A 368 21.62 -12.32 -46.02
C PRO A 368 21.39 -11.20 -47.03
N THR A 369 22.04 -10.07 -46.77
CA THR A 369 22.01 -8.84 -47.57
C THR A 369 22.57 -9.08 -48.96
N ALA A 370 21.82 -8.68 -49.99
CA ALA A 370 22.35 -8.43 -51.33
C ALA A 370 21.80 -7.10 -51.88
N ARG A 371 22.69 -6.45 -52.62
CA ARG A 371 22.77 -5.04 -52.98
C ARG A 371 21.96 -4.71 -54.23
N ALA A 372 21.44 -3.47 -54.28
CA ALA A 372 21.22 -2.59 -55.43
C ALA A 372 20.36 -3.03 -56.64
N THR A 373 19.33 -2.26 -56.99
CA THR A 373 19.38 -1.22 -58.07
C THR A 373 17.99 -0.71 -58.47
N SER A 374 17.92 0.61 -58.75
CA SER A 374 16.99 1.32 -59.67
C SER A 374 15.49 1.41 -59.30
N ALA A 375 14.68 2.37 -59.75
CA ALA A 375 14.75 3.78 -60.19
C ALA A 375 13.31 4.12 -60.67
N LYS A 376 12.86 5.39 -60.49
CA LYS A 376 11.65 6.03 -61.08
C LYS A 376 10.30 5.62 -60.45
N SER A 377 9.30 6.49 -60.27
CA SER A 377 9.00 7.82 -60.84
C SER A 377 7.95 8.60 -60.02
N ALA A 378 7.92 9.93 -60.25
CA ALA A 378 6.90 10.94 -59.91
C ALA A 378 5.44 10.49 -60.03
N ASP A 379 4.53 11.00 -59.17
CA ASP A 379 3.63 12.10 -59.58
C ASP A 379 2.80 12.76 -58.45
N GLU A 380 2.58 14.06 -58.69
CA GLU A 380 1.54 15.03 -58.28
C GLU A 380 0.59 14.92 -57.05
N LYS A 381 0.55 16.05 -56.31
CA LYS A 381 -0.54 16.63 -55.48
C LYS A 381 -1.79 16.95 -56.34
N PRO A 382 -3.02 17.30 -55.83
CA PRO A 382 -3.21 18.19 -54.68
C PRO A 382 -4.50 18.02 -53.82
N ALA A 383 -4.57 18.97 -52.88
CA ALA A 383 -5.57 19.29 -51.88
C ALA A 383 -7.06 19.22 -52.28
N GLY A 384 -7.88 18.92 -51.27
CA GLY A 384 -9.34 19.08 -51.32
C GLY A 384 -9.92 19.29 -49.92
N THR A 385 -10.13 20.56 -49.58
CA THR A 385 -10.87 21.06 -48.42
C THR A 385 -12.31 20.53 -48.39
N ARG A 386 -12.80 20.07 -47.24
CA ARG A 386 -14.26 20.09 -46.96
C ARG A 386 -14.57 20.23 -45.48
N VAL A 387 -14.89 21.47 -45.12
CA VAL A 387 -15.74 21.85 -44.00
C VAL A 387 -17.12 21.23 -44.19
N ARG A 388 -17.71 20.60 -43.15
CA ARG A 388 -19.17 20.58 -42.97
C ARG A 388 -19.58 20.40 -41.51
N LYS A 389 -20.63 21.16 -41.19
CA LYS A 389 -21.27 21.51 -39.92
C LYS A 389 -21.80 20.32 -39.09
N ARG A 390 -21.94 20.58 -37.78
CA ARG A 390 -22.82 19.93 -36.79
C ARG A 390 -24.27 19.76 -37.30
N PRO A 391 -25.08 18.92 -36.65
CA PRO A 391 -25.95 19.46 -35.59
C PRO A 391 -25.94 18.65 -34.29
N ALA A 392 -26.38 19.33 -33.24
CA ALA A 392 -26.70 18.80 -31.93
C ALA A 392 -27.98 17.94 -31.98
N GLY A 393 -28.07 16.99 -31.05
CA GLY A 393 -29.28 16.27 -30.71
C GLY A 393 -29.16 15.76 -29.28
N GLU A 394 -30.04 16.28 -28.43
CA GLU A 394 -30.25 15.88 -27.04
C GLU A 394 -30.72 14.42 -26.94
N SER A 395 -30.29 13.72 -25.90
CA SER A 395 -31.02 12.59 -25.31
C SER A 395 -30.50 12.38 -23.90
N GLY A 396 -31.29 12.80 -22.91
CA GLY A 396 -31.09 12.43 -21.52
C GLY A 396 -31.47 10.96 -21.31
N ALA A 397 -30.72 10.28 -20.47
CA ALA A 397 -31.17 9.08 -19.78
C ALA A 397 -30.45 8.98 -18.44
N ALA A 398 -31.25 8.85 -17.38
CA ALA A 398 -30.85 8.73 -16.00
C ALA A 398 -29.93 7.51 -15.78
N VAL A 399 -28.81 7.72 -15.09
CA VAL A 399 -28.03 6.64 -14.49
C VAL A 399 -28.59 6.45 -13.09
N ARG A 400 -29.22 5.29 -12.86
CA ARG A 400 -29.63 4.83 -11.53
C ARG A 400 -28.38 4.43 -10.75
N ASP A 401 -28.31 4.89 -9.52
CA ASP A 401 -27.38 4.42 -8.50
C ASP A 401 -27.54 2.90 -8.32
N VAL A 402 -26.44 2.16 -8.43
CA VAL A 402 -26.34 0.78 -7.95
C VAL A 402 -25.47 0.82 -6.70
N GLU A 403 -26.14 0.72 -5.57
CA GLU A 403 -25.59 0.57 -4.24
C GLU A 403 -25.02 -0.87 -4.14
N GLU A 404 -23.69 -1.04 -4.17
CA GLU A 404 -23.04 -2.33 -3.92
C GLU A 404 -23.12 -2.67 -2.42
N ALA A 405 -24.07 -3.55 -2.09
CA ALA A 405 -24.17 -4.17 -0.78
C ALA A 405 -23.08 -5.25 -0.57
N PRO A 406 -22.61 -5.48 0.67
CA PRO A 406 -21.62 -6.51 0.96
C PRO A 406 -22.18 -7.92 0.72
N LEU A 407 -21.39 -8.76 0.05
CA LEU A 407 -21.69 -10.18 -0.22
C LEU A 407 -21.91 -10.95 1.10
N ALA A 408 -23.15 -11.39 1.34
CA ALA A 408 -23.48 -12.34 2.39
C ALA A 408 -22.97 -13.75 2.04
N PRO A 409 -22.61 -14.59 3.03
CA PRO A 409 -22.26 -15.99 2.77
C PRO A 409 -23.45 -16.71 2.13
N ARG A 410 -23.28 -17.22 0.91
CA ARG A 410 -24.34 -17.97 0.22
C ARG A 410 -24.41 -19.38 0.80
N SER A 411 -25.62 -19.84 1.08
CA SER A 411 -25.91 -21.18 1.61
C SER A 411 -25.40 -22.26 0.64
N ARG A 412 -24.61 -23.21 1.13
CA ARG A 412 -24.08 -24.38 0.39
C ARG A 412 -25.17 -25.45 0.11
N GLU A 413 -26.45 -25.08 0.25
CA GLU A 413 -27.59 -25.97 0.11
C GLU A 413 -27.92 -26.19 -1.38
N GLY A 414 -27.85 -27.44 -1.84
CA GLY A 414 -28.23 -27.83 -3.21
C GLY A 414 -27.09 -28.26 -4.13
N ILE A 415 -25.84 -28.29 -3.67
CA ILE A 415 -24.69 -28.81 -4.44
C ILE A 415 -24.58 -30.32 -4.22
N ASP A 416 -24.39 -31.07 -5.30
CA ASP A 416 -24.15 -32.52 -5.26
C ASP A 416 -22.92 -32.87 -4.37
N PRO A 417 -23.04 -33.83 -3.42
CA PRO A 417 -21.96 -34.16 -2.49
C PRO A 417 -20.65 -34.60 -3.13
N GLU A 418 -20.67 -35.33 -4.26
CA GLU A 418 -19.44 -35.75 -4.95
C GLU A 418 -18.73 -34.57 -5.60
N ARG A 419 -19.50 -33.65 -6.20
CA ARG A 419 -18.96 -32.42 -6.80
C ARG A 419 -18.44 -31.44 -5.75
N LEU A 420 -19.09 -31.34 -4.59
CA LEU A 420 -18.62 -30.53 -3.47
C LEU A 420 -17.27 -31.01 -2.93
N GLU A 421 -17.07 -32.33 -2.81
CA GLU A 421 -15.78 -32.89 -2.39
C GLU A 421 -14.67 -32.62 -3.42
N THR A 422 -15.00 -32.71 -4.72
CA THR A 422 -14.07 -32.39 -5.82
C THR A 422 -13.63 -30.92 -5.79
N LEU A 423 -14.59 -30.00 -5.60
CA LEU A 423 -14.30 -28.57 -5.46
C LEU A 423 -13.48 -28.28 -4.20
N ARG A 424 -13.73 -29.02 -3.12
CA ARG A 424 -12.97 -28.91 -1.87
C ARG A 424 -11.53 -29.40 -2.03
N GLU A 425 -11.29 -30.47 -2.78
CA GLU A 425 -9.93 -30.92 -3.12
C GLU A 425 -9.19 -29.91 -4.00
N ARG A 426 -9.88 -29.28 -4.97
CA ARG A 426 -9.32 -28.19 -5.77
C ARG A 426 -8.96 -26.98 -4.89
N ALA A 427 -9.84 -26.58 -3.96
CA ALA A 427 -9.57 -25.54 -2.98
C ALA A 427 -8.37 -25.89 -2.08
N ARG A 428 -8.23 -27.16 -1.66
CA ARG A 428 -7.05 -27.64 -0.92
C ARG A 428 -5.75 -27.48 -1.70
N GLN A 429 -5.73 -27.86 -2.98
CA GLN A 429 -4.56 -27.67 -3.83
C GLN A 429 -4.21 -26.20 -4.00
N MET A 430 -5.21 -25.34 -4.23
CA MET A 430 -5.01 -23.90 -4.34
C MET A 430 -4.42 -23.29 -3.05
N VAL A 431 -4.87 -23.73 -1.87
CA VAL A 431 -4.31 -23.27 -0.59
C VAL A 431 -2.86 -23.74 -0.41
N LEU A 432 -2.53 -24.97 -0.82
CA LEU A 432 -1.16 -25.51 -0.74
C LEU A 432 -0.19 -24.80 -1.69
N GLU A 433 -0.64 -24.48 -2.91
CA GLU A 433 0.13 -23.70 -3.88
C GLU A 433 0.32 -22.24 -3.43
N ARG A 434 -0.73 -21.63 -2.87
CA ARG A 434 -0.73 -20.22 -2.40
C ARG A 434 0.11 -20.04 -1.12
N TYR A 435 0.25 -21.09 -0.33
CA TYR A 435 0.97 -21.08 0.95
C TYR A 435 1.81 -22.37 1.14
N PRO A 436 2.98 -22.49 0.47
CA PRO A 436 3.79 -23.73 0.49
C PRO A 436 4.25 -24.17 1.88
N VAL A 437 4.36 -23.23 2.82
CA VAL A 437 4.71 -23.50 4.24
C VAL A 437 3.61 -24.32 4.95
N LEU A 438 2.37 -24.28 4.46
CA LEU A 438 1.24 -25.06 4.96
C LEU A 438 1.24 -26.52 4.48
N ALA A 439 2.09 -26.89 3.51
CA ALA A 439 2.20 -28.27 3.03
C ALA A 439 2.66 -29.27 4.11
N GLN A 440 3.32 -28.78 5.16
CA GLN A 440 3.70 -29.61 6.32
C GLN A 440 2.56 -29.78 7.34
N ARG A 441 1.40 -29.12 7.13
CA ARG A 441 0.30 -28.93 8.10
C ARG A 441 -1.08 -28.92 7.42
N SER A 442 -1.27 -29.71 6.37
CA SER A 442 -2.49 -29.76 5.52
C SER A 442 -3.73 -30.32 6.21
N THR A 443 -3.64 -30.71 7.49
CA THR A 443 -4.75 -31.26 8.29
C THR A 443 -5.15 -30.34 9.47
N SER A 444 -4.75 -29.07 9.44
CA SER A 444 -5.05 -28.09 10.51
C SER A 444 -6.41 -27.42 10.32
N PRO A 445 -7.17 -27.09 11.39
CA PRO A 445 -8.42 -26.34 11.29
C PRO A 445 -8.27 -24.98 10.59
N ALA A 446 -7.10 -24.33 10.71
CA ALA A 446 -6.82 -23.08 10.01
C ALA A 446 -6.64 -23.30 8.50
N PHE A 447 -6.07 -24.44 8.11
CA PHE A 447 -6.02 -24.86 6.72
C PHE A 447 -7.44 -25.12 6.19
N ASP A 448 -8.30 -25.78 6.98
CA ASP A 448 -9.70 -26.01 6.59
C ASP A 448 -10.50 -24.70 6.45
N VAL A 449 -10.28 -23.69 7.31
CA VAL A 449 -10.91 -22.36 7.16
C VAL A 449 -10.43 -21.64 5.89
N MET A 450 -9.15 -21.76 5.54
CA MET A 450 -8.61 -21.21 4.30
C MET A 450 -9.13 -21.96 3.07
N VAL A 451 -9.32 -23.27 3.19
CA VAL A 451 -9.95 -24.11 2.16
C VAL A 451 -11.42 -23.72 1.99
N ASP A 452 -12.15 -23.48 3.08
CA ASP A 452 -13.54 -23.03 3.03
C ASP A 452 -13.67 -21.64 2.39
N ALA A 453 -12.78 -20.70 2.71
CA ALA A 453 -12.74 -19.39 2.07
C ALA A 453 -12.41 -19.49 0.58
N CYS A 454 -11.46 -20.36 0.20
CA CYS A 454 -11.09 -20.59 -1.18
C CYS A 454 -12.18 -21.35 -1.96
N LEU A 455 -12.93 -22.24 -1.29
CA LEU A 455 -14.11 -22.91 -1.84
C LEU A 455 -15.23 -21.90 -2.11
N ASP A 456 -15.46 -20.95 -1.21
CA ASP A 456 -16.43 -19.87 -1.40
C ASP A 456 -16.01 -18.93 -2.56
N GLU A 457 -14.70 -18.69 -2.76
CA GLU A 457 -14.15 -17.99 -3.95
C GLU A 457 -14.44 -18.77 -5.25
N ILE A 458 -14.19 -20.09 -5.28
CA ILE A 458 -14.46 -20.94 -6.45
C ILE A 458 -15.96 -20.91 -6.80
N LEU A 459 -16.83 -21.05 -5.79
CA LEU A 459 -18.28 -21.03 -5.98
C LEU A 459 -18.81 -19.66 -6.43
N ALA A 460 -18.14 -18.57 -6.03
CA ALA A 460 -18.48 -17.22 -6.47
C ALA A 460 -18.16 -16.99 -7.95
N VAL A 461 -17.12 -17.64 -8.48
CA VAL A 461 -16.71 -17.55 -9.88
C VAL A 461 -17.52 -18.47 -10.78
N GLU A 462 -17.86 -19.68 -10.32
CA GLU A 462 -18.57 -20.66 -11.16
C GLU A 462 -20.08 -20.38 -11.28
N GLY A 463 -20.73 -19.73 -10.30
CA GLY A 463 -22.12 -19.26 -10.39
C GLY A 463 -23.22 -20.36 -10.29
N PRO A 464 -24.48 -20.00 -9.96
CA PRO A 464 -25.55 -20.98 -9.71
C PRO A 464 -26.13 -21.67 -10.96
N ALA A 465 -25.85 -21.18 -12.17
CA ALA A 465 -26.41 -21.74 -13.41
C ALA A 465 -25.69 -23.01 -13.91
N THR A 466 -24.45 -23.22 -13.49
CA THR A 466 -23.61 -24.42 -13.72
C THR A 466 -23.77 -25.46 -12.61
N LEU A 467 -24.44 -25.11 -11.50
CA LEU A 467 -24.61 -25.96 -10.32
C LEU A 467 -25.82 -26.92 -10.41
N ALA A 468 -26.62 -26.86 -11.50
CA ALA A 468 -27.79 -27.72 -11.72
C ALA A 468 -27.69 -28.65 -12.94
N ALA A 469 -26.59 -28.61 -13.69
CA ALA A 469 -26.41 -29.42 -14.89
C ALA A 469 -24.99 -29.95 -14.99
N GLU A 470 -24.77 -31.11 -14.38
CA GLU A 470 -23.92 -32.23 -14.84
C GLU A 470 -23.87 -33.31 -13.76
#